data_AF-A0AAD1SXJ9-F1
#
_entry.id   AF-A0AAD1SXJ9-F1
#
_cell.length_a   1.000
_cell.length_b   1.000
_cell.length_c   1.000
_cell.angle_alpha   90.00
_cell.angle_beta   90.00
_cell.angle_gamma   90.00
#
_symmetry.space_group_name_H-M   'P 1'
#
loop_
_entity.id
_entity.type
_entity.pdbx_description
1 polymer ?
#
loop_
_entity_poly.entity_id
_entity_poly.type
_entity_poly.pdbx_seq_one_letter_code
_entity_poly.pdbx_strand_id
1 'polypeptide(L)'
;MYTQSTSTYCPDPTDQCGTMKVLIGNQVAFSRSGCIATAECNRSSVAITTGILRTYFYNSTCCETNFCNSGFSIRAPQLAFLGVLLTPTLFAML
;
A
#
# COMPACT_ATOMS: atom_id res chain seq x y z
N MET A 1 -12.32 5.72 -6.09
CA MET A 1 -12.22 6.54 -4.87
C MET A 1 -11.62 5.66 -3.77
N TYR A 2 -10.42 5.99 -3.28
CA TYR A 2 -9.79 5.27 -2.17
C TYR A 2 -10.29 5.88 -0.87
N THR A 3 -11.15 5.18 -0.14
CA THR A 3 -11.57 5.60 1.21
C THR A 3 -10.43 5.28 2.16
N GLN A 4 -9.60 6.27 2.47
CA GLN A 4 -8.56 6.18 3.48
C GLN A 4 -9.21 6.42 4.85
N SER A 5 -9.16 5.42 5.73
CA SER A 5 -9.65 5.57 7.10
C SER A 5 -8.74 6.57 7.84
N THR A 6 -9.29 7.68 8.34
CA THR A 6 -8.56 8.70 9.11
C THR A 6 -8.35 8.30 10.58
N SER A 7 -8.77 7.10 10.97
CA SER A 7 -8.63 6.59 12.33
C SER A 7 -7.27 5.94 12.54
N THR A 8 -6.55 6.41 13.56
CA THR A 8 -5.24 5.90 13.97
C THR A 8 -5.32 4.55 14.69
N TYR A 9 -6.50 4.17 15.18
CA TYR A 9 -6.72 2.94 15.92
C TYR A 9 -7.99 2.22 15.43
N CYS A 10 -7.99 0.90 15.57
CA CYS A 10 -9.17 0.08 15.33
C CYS A 10 -10.03 0.00 16.59
N PRO A 11 -11.36 0.18 16.48
CA PRO A 11 -12.24 0.18 17.65
C PRO A 11 -12.30 -1.21 18.32
N ASP A 12 -12.21 -2.27 17.51
CA ASP A 12 -12.21 -3.65 17.99
C ASP A 12 -10.78 -4.15 18.25
N PRO A 13 -10.52 -4.79 19.40
CA PRO A 13 -9.19 -5.29 19.75
C PRO A 13 -8.73 -6.47 18.89
N THR A 14 -9.66 -7.12 18.19
CA THR A 14 -9.40 -8.22 17.25
C THR A 14 -9.08 -7.74 15.84
N ASP A 15 -9.16 -6.43 15.61
CA ASP A 15 -8.96 -5.84 14.29
C ASP A 15 -7.57 -5.24 14.17
N GLN A 16 -7.00 -5.38 12.98
CA GLN A 16 -5.70 -4.82 12.63
C GLN A 16 -5.82 -3.89 11.44
N CYS A 17 -4.89 -2.95 11.34
CA CYS A 17 -4.77 -2.13 10.13
C CYS A 17 -4.41 -3.02 8.94
N GLY A 18 -5.16 -2.91 7.87
CA GLY A 18 -4.90 -3.66 6.65
C GLY A 18 -5.43 -2.99 5.40
N THR A 19 -5.13 -3.65 4.28
CA THR A 19 -5.58 -3.29 2.95
C THR A 19 -6.24 -4.51 2.32
N MET A 20 -7.45 -4.34 1.83
CA MET A 20 -8.17 -5.30 1.01
C MET A 20 -8.11 -4.86 -0.46
N LYS A 21 -7.82 -5.80 -1.35
CA LYS A 21 -7.74 -5.60 -2.79
C LYS A 21 -8.58 -6.65 -3.49
N VAL A 22 -9.43 -6.20 -4.41
CA VAL A 22 -10.20 -7.04 -5.32
C VAL A 22 -9.73 -6.74 -6.74
N LEU A 23 -9.28 -7.78 -7.43
CA LEU A 23 -8.93 -7.72 -8.84
C LEU A 23 -9.97 -8.48 -9.66
N ILE A 24 -10.30 -7.95 -10.83
CA ILE A 24 -11.10 -8.62 -11.85
C ILE A 24 -10.17 -8.88 -13.03
N GLY A 25 -9.82 -10.15 -13.27
CA GLY A 25 -8.69 -10.52 -14.10
C GLY A 25 -7.39 -9.96 -13.52
N ASN A 26 -6.70 -9.11 -14.28
CA ASN A 26 -5.44 -8.47 -13.85
C ASN A 26 -5.62 -7.00 -13.40
N GLN A 27 -6.84 -6.48 -13.37
CA GLN A 27 -7.10 -5.08 -13.00
C GLN A 27 -7.62 -4.98 -11.57
N VAL A 28 -7.08 -4.04 -10.78
CA VAL A 28 -7.60 -3.72 -9.45
C VAL A 28 -8.95 -3.02 -9.62
N ALA A 29 -10.03 -3.75 -9.33
CA ALA A 29 -11.39 -3.21 -9.38
C ALA A 29 -11.73 -2.42 -8.12
N PHE A 30 -11.23 -2.88 -6.97
CA PHE A 30 -11.48 -2.24 -5.68
C PHE A 30 -10.26 -2.40 -4.77
N SER A 31 -9.92 -1.34 -4.05
CA SER A 31 -8.88 -1.37 -3.02
C SER A 31 -9.32 -0.46 -1.88
N ARG A 32 -9.30 -0.98 -0.66
CA ARG A 32 -9.69 -0.24 0.54
C ARG A 32 -8.69 -0.51 1.66
N SER A 33 -8.35 0.55 2.39
CA SER A 33 -7.49 0.47 3.58
C SER A 33 -8.31 0.84 4.82
N GLY A 34 -8.22 0.01 5.85
CA GLY A 34 -8.93 0.23 7.12
C GLY A 34 -8.63 -0.86 8.13
N CYS A 35 -9.54 -1.02 9.09
CA CYS A 35 -9.50 -2.10 10.05
C CYS A 35 -10.07 -3.38 9.44
N ILE A 36 -9.34 -4.48 9.61
CA ILE A 36 -9.67 -5.81 9.11
C ILE A 36 -9.58 -6.76 10.29
N ALA A 37 -10.57 -7.64 10.44
CA ALA A 37 -10.53 -8.68 11.44
C ALA A 37 -9.29 -9.55 11.24
N THR A 38 -8.59 -9.88 12.33
CA THR A 38 -7.34 -10.69 12.25
C THR A 38 -7.59 -12.04 11.57
N ALA A 39 -8.79 -12.60 11.68
CA ALA A 39 -9.19 -13.84 10.99
C ALA A 39 -9.29 -13.71 9.45
N GLU A 40 -9.50 -12.50 8.94
CA GLU A 40 -9.49 -12.18 7.51
C GLU A 40 -8.13 -11.68 7.05
N CYS A 41 -7.12 -11.70 7.92
CA CYS A 41 -5.79 -11.25 7.57
C CYS A 41 -5.04 -12.24 6.68
N ASN A 42 -4.25 -11.74 5.72
CA ASN A 42 -3.46 -12.55 4.79
C ASN A 42 -4.30 -13.59 4.03
N ARG A 43 -5.58 -13.28 3.78
CA ARG A 43 -6.45 -14.14 3.00
C ARG A 43 -6.36 -13.78 1.53
N SER A 44 -6.11 -14.80 0.73
CA SER A 44 -6.27 -14.76 -0.71
C SER A 44 -7.35 -15.74 -1.13
N SER A 45 -8.34 -15.27 -1.88
CA SER A 45 -9.36 -16.15 -2.46
C SER A 45 -9.57 -15.84 -3.94
N VAL A 46 -9.77 -16.89 -4.72
CA VAL A 46 -10.01 -16.78 -6.16
C VAL A 46 -11.39 -17.36 -6.45
N ALA A 47 -12.25 -16.56 -7.07
CA ALA A 47 -13.56 -16.99 -7.52
C ALA A 47 -13.65 -16.90 -9.05
N ILE A 48 -14.11 -17.97 -9.68
CA ILE A 48 -14.29 -18.04 -11.14
C ILE A 48 -15.79 -18.13 -11.40
N THR A 49 -16.35 -17.13 -12.07
CA THR A 49 -17.76 -17.18 -12.50
C THR A 49 -17.84 -17.88 -13.85
N THR A 50 -18.59 -18.98 -13.94
CA THR A 50 -18.67 -19.84 -15.13
C THR A 50 -19.47 -19.23 -16.30
N GLY A 51 -20.31 -18.22 -16.05
CA GLY A 51 -21.16 -17.60 -17.09
C GLY A 51 -20.52 -16.46 -17.89
N ILE A 52 -19.50 -15.79 -17.33
CA ILE A 52 -18.67 -14.78 -17.98
C ILE A 52 -17.28 -15.04 -17.43
N LEU A 53 -16.30 -15.39 -18.27
CA LEU A 53 -14.90 -15.63 -17.88
C LEU A 53 -14.32 -14.40 -17.16
N ARG A 54 -14.61 -14.28 -15.87
CA ARG A 54 -14.17 -13.23 -14.96
C ARG A 54 -13.66 -13.94 -13.73
N THR A 55 -12.36 -13.84 -13.55
CA THR A 55 -11.67 -14.30 -12.36
C THR A 55 -11.63 -13.15 -11.37
N TYR A 56 -12.18 -13.37 -10.19
CA TYR A 56 -12.11 -12.42 -9.08
C TYR A 56 -10.99 -12.87 -8.15
N PHE A 57 -10.00 -12.02 -7.93
CA PHE A 57 -8.95 -12.24 -6.94
C PHE A 57 -9.19 -11.30 -5.78
N TYR A 58 -9.42 -11.86 -4.60
CA TYR A 58 -9.43 -11.13 -3.35
C TYR A 58 -8.11 -11.36 -2.63
N ASN A 59 -7.52 -10.29 -2.11
CA ASN A 59 -6.33 -10.34 -1.28
C ASN A 59 -6.46 -9.32 -0.15
N SER A 60 -6.29 -9.77 1.09
CA SER A 60 -6.15 -8.92 2.27
C SER A 60 -4.75 -9.04 2.86
N THR A 61 -4.17 -7.90 3.22
CA THR A 61 -2.88 -7.82 3.93
C THR A 61 -3.06 -6.96 5.17
N CYS A 62 -2.59 -7.38 6.33
CA CYS A 62 -2.57 -6.54 7.53
C CYS A 62 -1.16 -6.33 8.04
N CYS A 63 -1.05 -5.34 8.92
CA CYS A 63 0.18 -4.90 9.52
C CYS A 63 -0.13 -4.33 10.89
N GLU A 64 0.81 -4.50 11.81
CA GLU A 64 0.62 -4.20 13.24
C GLU A 64 0.96 -2.74 13.58
N THR A 65 1.60 -2.01 12.66
CA THR A 65 2.05 -0.64 12.90
C THR A 65 1.01 0.40 12.46
N ASN A 66 0.93 1.52 13.17
CA ASN A 66 0.01 2.60 12.84
C ASN A 66 0.26 3.14 11.41
N PHE A 67 -0.79 3.36 10.63
CA PHE A 67 -0.75 3.85 9.24
C PHE A 67 0.08 3.00 8.26
N CYS A 68 0.40 1.75 8.58
CA CYS A 68 1.12 0.85 7.70
C CYS A 68 0.38 0.54 6.37
N ASN A 69 -0.95 0.71 6.38
CA ASN A 69 -1.83 0.58 5.22
C ASN A 69 -2.01 1.89 4.45
N SER A 70 -1.30 2.96 4.84
CA SER A 70 -1.21 4.17 4.04
C SER A 70 -0.32 3.85 2.84
N GLY A 71 -0.86 4.03 1.62
CA GLY A 71 -0.16 3.76 0.37
C GLY A 71 0.99 4.74 0.08
N PHE A 72 1.71 5.22 1.10
CA PHE A 72 2.91 6.02 0.95
C PHE A 72 4.01 5.15 0.35
N SER A 73 3.96 5.01 -0.97
CA SER A 73 5.13 4.69 -1.76
C SER A 73 6.09 5.86 -1.60
N ILE A 74 7.02 5.76 -0.65
CA ILE A 74 8.20 6.61 -0.64
C ILE A 74 9.04 6.16 -1.84
N ARG A 75 8.65 6.60 -3.04
CA ARG A 75 9.65 6.82 -4.09
C ARG A 75 10.64 7.77 -3.41
N ALA A 76 11.86 7.34 -3.22
CA ALA A 76 12.93 8.18 -2.71
C ALA A 76 13.68 8.79 -3.91
N PRO A 77 13.24 9.92 -4.53
CA PRO A 77 14.05 10.62 -5.50
C PRO A 77 14.96 11.68 -4.86
N GLN A 78 15.06 11.76 -3.53
CA GLN A 78 15.67 12.93 -2.87
C GLN A 78 17.13 12.77 -2.39
N LEU A 79 17.74 11.59 -2.49
CA LEU A 79 19.16 11.43 -2.13
C LEU A 79 20.16 11.83 -3.25
N ALA A 80 19.68 12.25 -4.43
CA ALA A 80 20.55 12.70 -5.51
C ALA A 80 21.08 14.14 -5.35
N PHE A 81 20.59 14.93 -4.37
CA PHE A 81 20.93 16.36 -4.26
C PHE A 81 22.03 16.70 -3.24
N LEU A 82 22.57 15.74 -2.50
CA LEU A 82 23.64 16.00 -1.51
C LEU A 82 25.07 15.81 -2.06
N GLY A 83 25.23 15.44 -3.34
CA GLY A 83 26.54 15.19 -3.96
C GLY A 83 27.22 16.40 -4.64
N VAL A 84 26.54 17.55 -4.77
CA VAL A 84 27.03 18.68 -5.60
C VAL A 84 27.80 19.75 -4.82
N LEU A 85 27.88 19.66 -3.48
CA LEU A 85 28.53 20.69 -2.64
C LEU A 85 29.99 20.40 -2.25
N LEU A 86 30.64 19.38 -2.82
CA LEU A 86 32.03 19.00 -2.47
C LEU A 86 33.00 18.96 -3.66
N THR A 87 32.76 19.72 -4.73
CA THR A 87 33.85 20.06 -5.65
C THR A 87 34.51 21.35 -5.17
N PRO A 88 35.69 21.32 -4.53
CA PRO A 88 36.48 22.53 -4.40
C PRO A 88 36.83 22.98 -5.81
N THR A 89 36.44 24.22 -6.12
CA THR A 89 36.74 24.95 -7.34
C THR A 89 38.24 24.96 -7.58
N LEU A 90 38.72 24.02 -8.39
CA LEU A 90 40.05 24.02 -8.99
C LEU A 90 40.04 24.97 -10.20
N PHE A 91 39.74 26.27 -10.02
CA PHE A 91 39.89 27.28 -11.08
C PHE A 91 39.80 28.71 -10.49
N ALA A 92 40.97 29.33 -10.27
CA ALA A 92 41.29 30.78 -10.15
C ALA A 92 42.47 30.88 -9.15
N MET A 93 43.72 31.21 -9.52
CA MET A 93 44.29 32.48 -10.01
C MET A 93 45.75 32.10 -10.43
N LEU A 94 46.36 32.38 -11.59
CA LEU A 94 46.61 33.64 -12.31
C LEU A 94 46.75 34.86 -11.40
#